data_AF-A0A381WD19-F1
#
_entry.id   AF-A0A381WD19-F1
#
_cell.length_a   1.000
_cell.length_b   1.000
_cell.length_c   1.000
_cell.angle_alpha   90.00
_cell.angle_beta   90.00
_cell.angle_gamma   90.00
#
_symmetry.space_group_name_H-M   'P 1'
#
loop_
_entity.id
_entity.type
_entity.pdbx_description
1 polymer ?
#
loop_
_entity_poly.entity_id
_entity_poly.type
_entity_poly.pdbx_seq_one_letter_code
_entity_poly.pdbx_strand_id
1 'polypeptide(L)' 'MSDSVGQYLNEIGMVPLLNAQDERELSQTIEAGAEARAKKEDGETGVILDRAIRKAAQAKDRFIRSNLRLVVSVA' A
#
# COMPACT_ATOMS: atom_id res chain seq x y z
N MET A 1 -4.52 -6.35 -32.47
CA MET A 1 -4.68 -6.94 -31.13
C MET A 1 -4.08 -5.94 -30.17
N SER A 2 -4.91 -5.21 -29.42
CA SER A 2 -4.45 -4.10 -28.60
C SER A 2 -3.51 -4.58 -27.51
N ASP A 3 -2.35 -3.93 -27.43
CA ASP A 3 -1.30 -4.14 -26.43
C ASP A 3 -1.77 -3.73 -25.03
N SER A 4 -2.69 -4.52 -24.46
CA SER A 4 -3.09 -4.40 -23.04
C SER A 4 -1.87 -4.50 -22.12
N VAL A 5 -0.83 -5.22 -22.55
CA VAL A 5 0.46 -5.33 -21.85
C VAL A 5 1.26 -4.03 -21.95
N GLY A 6 1.37 -3.42 -23.14
CA GLY A 6 2.08 -2.15 -23.33
C GLY A 6 1.45 -0.98 -22.60
N GLN A 7 0.11 -0.97 -22.50
CA GLN A 7 -0.62 0.03 -21.71
C GLN A 7 -0.43 -0.20 -20.20
N TYR A 8 -0.49 -1.45 -19.74
CA TYR A 8 -0.23 -1.82 -18.33
C TYR A 8 1.21 -1.48 -17.91
N LEU A 9 2.19 -1.71 -18.79
CA LEU A 9 3.60 -1.35 -18.55
C LEU A 9 3.83 0.16 -18.51
N ASN A 10 3.13 0.95 -19.35
CA ASN A 10 3.20 2.41 -19.30
C ASN A 10 2.58 2.97 -18.03
N GLU A 11 1.39 2.48 -17.65
CA GLU A 11 0.71 2.90 -16.41
C GLU A 11 1.53 2.55 -15.17
N ILE A 12 2.18 1.39 -15.17
CA ILE A 12 3.09 0.96 -14.11
C ILE A 12 4.36 1.82 -14.12
N GLY A 13 4.89 2.18 -15.29
CA GLY A 13 6.09 3.00 -15.51
C GLY A 13 6.04 4.38 -14.83
N MET A 14 4.85 4.98 -14.72
CA MET A 14 4.66 6.33 -14.15
C MET A 14 4.64 6.39 -12.62
N VAL A 15 4.57 5.25 -11.92
CA VAL A 15 4.68 5.21 -10.47
C VAL A 15 6.15 5.01 -10.09
N PRO A 16 6.84 5.97 -9.46
CA PRO A 16 8.22 5.76 -9.04
C PRO A 16 8.30 4.52 -8.13
N LEU A 17 9.30 3.67 -8.35
CA LEU A 17 9.62 2.59 -7.41
C LEU A 17 9.73 3.22 -6.02
N LEU A 18 9.14 2.58 -5.01
CA LEU A 18 9.29 3.05 -3.64
C LEU A 18 10.78 3.08 -3.31
N ASN A 19 11.25 4.23 -2.83
CA ASN A 19 12.57 4.26 -2.22
C ASN A 19 12.49 3.61 -0.82
N ALA A 20 13.63 3.27 -0.21
CA ALA A 20 13.65 2.62 1.10
C ALA A 20 12.98 3.46 2.23
N GLN A 21 12.89 4.78 2.06
CA GLN A 21 12.21 5.66 2.99
C GLN A 21 10.68 5.54 2.83
N ASP A 22 10.17 5.52 1.61
CA ASP A 22 8.75 5.33 1.32
C ASP A 22 8.27 3.96 1.83
N GLU A 23 9.08 2.91 1.65
CA GLU A 23 8.76 1.58 2.18
C GLU A 23 8.63 1.58 3.70
N ARG A 24 9.55 2.26 4.41
CA ARG A 24 9.47 2.40 5.86
C ARG A 24 8.23 3.15 6.31
N GLU A 25 7.88 4.25 5.65
CA GLU A 25 6.69 5.04 5.97
C GLU A 25 5.40 4.26 5.73
N LEU A 26 5.34 3.48 4.64
CA LEU A 26 4.21 2.60 4.36
C LEU A 26 4.10 1.50 5.41
N SER A 27 5.22 0.86 5.78
CA SER A 27 5.24 -0.16 6.83
C SER A 27 4.76 0.39 8.18
N GLN A 28 5.26 1.55 8.61
CA GLN A 28 4.81 2.21 9.85
C GLN A 28 3.31 2.53 9.81
N THR A 29 2.81 2.98 8.65
CA THR A 29 1.37 3.27 8.48
C THR A 29 0.54 1.99 8.57
N ILE A 30 1.03 0.87 8.03
CA ILE A 30 0.36 -0.43 8.08
C ILE A 30 0.32 -0.95 9.52
N GLU A 31 1.43 -0.90 10.25
CA GLU A 31 1.53 -1.30 11.66
C GLU A 31 0.58 -0.49 12.55
N ALA A 32 0.58 0.84 12.41
CA ALA A 32 -0.31 1.71 13.17
C ALA A 32 -1.81 1.41 12.94
N GLY A 33 -2.19 1.01 11.72
CA GLY A 33 -3.57 0.57 11.45
C GLY A 33 -3.89 -0.83 11.97
N ALA A 34 -2.89 -1.71 12.09
CA ALA A 34 -3.07 -3.01 12.73
C ALA A 34 -3.30 -2.85 14.24
N GLU A 35 -2.52 -2.00 14.90
CA GLU A 35 -2.75 -1.63 16.31
C GLU A 35 -4.12 -0.98 16.50
N ALA A 36 -4.51 -0.06 15.61
CA ALA A 36 -5.82 0.59 15.68
C ALA A 36 -6.98 -0.41 15.51
N ARG A 37 -6.78 -1.46 14.70
CA ARG A 37 -7.75 -2.55 14.55
C ARG A 37 -7.84 -3.38 15.83
N ALA A 38 -6.71 -3.75 16.43
CA ALA A 38 -6.68 -4.50 17.69
C ALA A 38 -7.42 -3.74 18.81
N LYS A 39 -7.18 -2.43 18.93
CA LYS A 39 -7.91 -1.56 19.87
C LYS A 39 -9.41 -1.54 19.61
N LYS A 40 -9.81 -1.50 18.33
CA LYS A 40 -11.22 -1.52 17.95
C LYS A 40 -11.89 -2.87 18.27
N GLU A 41 -11.16 -3.96 18.14
CA GLU A 41 -11.60 -5.31 18.53
C GLU A 41 -11.72 -5.45 20.06
N ASP A 42 -10.91 -4.74 20.82
CA ASP A 42 -11.00 -4.63 22.29
C ASP A 42 -12.14 -3.68 22.75
N GLY A 43 -12.91 -3.13 21.82
CA GLY A 43 -14.07 -2.29 22.09
C GLY A 43 -13.80 -0.80 22.14
N GLU A 44 -12.57 -0.34 21.87
CA GLU A 44 -12.31 1.09 21.68
C GLU A 44 -13.01 1.60 20.41
N THR A 45 -13.59 2.79 20.49
CA THR A 45 -14.27 3.41 19.34
C THR A 45 -13.77 4.82 19.12
N GLY A 46 -13.71 5.25 17.87
CA GLY A 46 -13.30 6.60 17.55
C GLY A 46 -12.91 6.80 16.09
N VAL A 47 -13.18 7.99 15.58
CA VAL A 47 -12.87 8.41 14.20
C VAL A 47 -11.37 8.30 13.90
N ILE A 48 -10.52 8.43 14.92
CA ILE A 48 -9.06 8.30 14.78
C ILE A 48 -8.67 6.87 14.43
N LEU A 49 -9.22 5.87 15.14
CA LEU A 49 -8.97 4.45 14.87
C LEU A 49 -9.46 4.06 13.47
N ASP A 50 -10.68 4.50 13.11
CA ASP A 50 -11.23 4.25 11.77
C ASP A 50 -10.42 4.91 10.66
N ARG A 51 -9.82 6.07 10.92
CA ARG A 51 -8.93 6.74 9.98
C ARG A 51 -7.61 6.00 9.85
N ALA A 52 -7.03 5.54 10.95
CA ALA A 52 -5.79 4.76 10.94
C ALA A 52 -5.96 3.45 10.17
N ILE A 53 -7.04 2.71 10.43
CA ILE A 53 -7.37 1.46 9.72
C ILE A 53 -7.53 1.69 8.21
N ARG A 54 -8.25 2.75 7.81
CA ARG A 54 -8.41 3.09 6.38
C ARG A 54 -7.09 3.49 5.72
N LYS A 55 -6.26 4.29 6.41
CA LYS A 55 -4.93 4.69 5.90
C LYS A 55 -4.02 3.47 5.72
N ALA A 56 -4.01 2.54 6.67
CA ALA A 56 -3.24 1.30 6.56
C ALA A 56 -3.69 0.43 5.37
N ALA A 57 -5.00 0.36 5.09
CA ALA A 57 -5.50 -0.36 3.93
C ALA A 57 -5.00 0.26 2.61
N GLN A 58 -5.00 1.59 2.50
CA GLN A 58 -4.46 2.31 1.34
C GLN A 58 -2.93 2.13 1.22
N ALA A 59 -2.21 2.21 2.34
CA ALA A 59 -0.76 2.01 2.37
C ALA A 59 -0.37 0.59 1.92
N LYS A 60 -1.13 -0.44 2.36
CA LYS A 60 -0.94 -1.82 1.93
C LYS A 60 -1.17 -2.00 0.43
N ASP A 61 -2.23 -1.41 -0.12
CA ASP A 61 -2.50 -1.46 -1.57
C ASP A 61 -1.36 -0.82 -2.38
N ARG A 62 -0.89 0.37 -1.95
CA ARG A 62 0.26 1.05 -2.57
C ARG A 62 1.54 0.21 -2.48
N PHE A 63 1.82 -0.40 -1.33
CA PHE A 63 2.99 -1.24 -1.12
C PHE A 63 2.98 -2.46 -2.05
N ILE A 64 1.84 -3.15 -2.17
CA ILE A 64 1.66 -4.31 -3.06
C ILE A 64 1.84 -3.91 -4.53
N ARG A 65 1.18 -2.84 -5.00
CA ARG A 65 1.31 -2.37 -6.39
C ARG A 65 2.74 -2.01 -6.75
N SER A 66 3.47 -1.40 -5.81
CA SER A 66 4.87 -1.00 -6.03
C SER A 66 5.81 -2.20 -6.09
N ASN A 67 5.56 -3.25 -5.30
CA ASN A 67 6.37 -4.48 -5.29
C ASN A 67 6.03 -5.44 -6.44
N LEU A 68 4.79 -5.49 -6.91
CA LEU A 68 4.42 -6.29 -8.09
C LEU A 68 5.16 -5.81 -9.36
N ARG A 69 5.44 -4.51 -9.45
CA ARG A 69 6.27 -3.93 -10.52
C ARG A 69 7.72 -4.40 -10.45
N LEU A 70 8.29 -4.60 -9.26
CA LEU A 70 9.64 -5.17 -9.10
C LEU A 70 9.68 -6.58 -9.69
N VAL A 71 8.69 -7.42 -9.38
CA VAL A 71 8.60 -8.81 -9.89
C VAL A 71 8.49 -8.85 -11.41
N VAL A 72 7.76 -7.90 -12.03
CA VAL A 72 7.65 -7.82 -13.50
C VAL A 72 8.91 -7.23 -14.15
N SER A 73 9.68 -6.37 -13.46
CA SER A 73 10.91 -5.77 -14.01
C SER A 73 12.16 -6.66 -13.92
N VAL A 74 12.12 -7.71 -13.10
CA VAL A 74 13.24 -8.66 -12.87
C VAL A 74 13.02 -9.98 -13.64
N ALA A 75 11.84 -10.19 -14.23
CA ALA A 75 11.47 -11.39 -14.98
C ALA A 75 11.80 -11.29 -16.49
#